data_AF-A0A8S1BA26-F1
#
_entry.id   AF-A0A8S1BA26-F1
#
_cell.length_a   1.000
_cell.length_b   1.000
_cell.length_c   1.000
_cell.angle_alpha   90.00
_cell.angle_beta   90.00
_cell.angle_gamma   90.00
#
_symmetry.space_group_name_H-M   'P 1'
#
loop_
_entity.id
_entity.type
_entity.pdbx_description
1 polymer ?
#
loop_
_entity_poly.entity_id
_entity_poly.type
_entity_poly.pdbx_seq_one_letter_code
_entity_poly.pdbx_strand_id
1 'polypeptide(L)'
;MGGAGWARGEARVADDSDFEALKSLLASEVGWNLEYEKDGVKVWTEDAAHGALRTVKVVAEFDDVEPDALYDVLHDPEYRSVWDTHMLAAEDAGHINVNNDVGYYASELLSTLLNIKKRNKKYISNIGLEDL
;
A
#
# COMPACT_ATOMS: atom_id res chain seq x y z
N MET A 1 2.01 -16.98 -8.95
CA MET A 1 3.38 -17.46 -8.70
C MET A 1 3.89 -16.70 -7.49
N GLY A 2 4.19 -17.38 -6.38
CA GLY A 2 4.66 -16.74 -5.14
C GLY A 2 6.13 -16.36 -5.25
N GLY A 3 6.42 -15.06 -5.32
CA GLY A 3 7.76 -14.51 -5.45
C GLY A 3 8.25 -13.90 -4.14
N ALA A 4 9.55 -14.06 -3.88
CA ALA A 4 10.38 -13.49 -2.82
C ALA A 4 10.03 -13.89 -1.36
N GLY A 5 10.98 -14.58 -0.72
CA GLY A 5 10.89 -15.12 0.64
C GLY A 5 10.80 -14.06 1.72
N TRP A 6 9.58 -13.62 2.01
CA TRP A 6 9.23 -12.97 3.26
C TRP A 6 8.47 -13.97 4.11
N ALA A 7 9.15 -14.59 5.07
CA ALA A 7 8.50 -15.43 6.06
C ALA A 7 7.65 -14.53 6.96
N ARG A 8 6.39 -14.92 7.16
CA ARG A 8 5.46 -14.16 7.99
C ARG A 8 5.99 -14.14 9.43
N GLY A 9 6.27 -12.95 9.97
CA GLY A 9 6.76 -12.77 11.35
C GLY A 9 8.27 -12.52 11.47
N GLU A 10 9.01 -12.44 10.37
CA GLU A 10 10.44 -12.10 10.39
C GLU A 10 10.67 -10.68 9.84
N ALA A 11 11.52 -9.91 10.53
CA ALA A 11 12.03 -8.64 10.04
C ALA A 11 13.43 -8.88 9.47
N ARG A 12 13.64 -8.50 8.22
CA ARG A 12 14.96 -8.53 7.57
C ARG A 12 15.20 -7.26 6.79
N VAL A 13 16.48 -6.94 6.60
CA VAL A 13 16.93 -5.84 5.74
C VAL A 13 16.62 -6.21 4.29
N ALA A 14 16.04 -5.28 3.54
CA ALA A 14 15.82 -5.47 2.11
C ALA A 14 17.17 -5.37 1.37
N ASP A 15 17.39 -6.25 0.40
CA ASP A 15 18.60 -6.26 -0.42
C ASP A 15 18.27 -6.05 -1.91
N ASP A 16 19.30 -6.04 -2.75
CA ASP A 16 19.16 -5.82 -4.19
C ASP A 16 18.23 -6.84 -4.86
N SER A 17 18.15 -8.07 -4.33
CA SER A 17 17.28 -9.10 -4.90
C SER A 17 15.80 -8.81 -4.68
N ASP A 18 15.45 -8.19 -3.54
CA ASP A 18 14.09 -7.71 -3.28
C ASP A 18 13.72 -6.57 -4.23
N PHE A 19 14.66 -5.68 -4.50
CA PHE A 19 14.44 -4.57 -5.42
C PHE A 19 14.25 -5.06 -6.86
N GLU A 20 15.03 -6.03 -7.32
CA GLU A 20 14.85 -6.65 -8.64
C GLU A 20 13.53 -7.42 -8.74
N ALA A 21 13.11 -8.09 -7.66
CA ALA A 21 11.81 -8.74 -7.60
C ALA A 21 10.67 -7.72 -7.71
N LEU A 22 10.76 -6.58 -7.02
CA LEU A 22 9.80 -5.48 -7.11
C LEU A 22 9.73 -4.90 -8.52
N LYS A 23 10.88 -4.63 -9.17
CA LYS A 23 10.92 -4.16 -10.56
C LYS A 23 10.21 -5.14 -11.50
N SER A 24 10.51 -6.42 -11.35
CA SER A 24 9.89 -7.48 -12.16
C SER A 24 8.38 -7.56 -11.94
N LEU A 25 7.92 -7.40 -10.68
CA LEU A 25 6.50 -7.38 -10.33
C LEU A 25 5.78 -6.19 -10.96
N LEU A 26 6.38 -5.00 -10.92
CA LEU A 26 5.80 -3.78 -11.47
C LEU A 26 5.76 -3.81 -13.01
N ALA A 27 6.81 -4.32 -13.65
CA ALA A 27 6.92 -4.45 -15.11
C ALA A 27 6.02 -5.56 -15.70
N SER A 28 5.60 -6.54 -14.88
CA SER A 28 4.72 -7.62 -15.34
C SER A 28 3.27 -7.16 -15.44
N GLU A 29 2.61 -7.50 -16.54
CA GLU A 29 1.15 -7.43 -16.69
C GLU A 29 0.47 -8.79 -16.46
N VAL A 30 1.25 -9.88 -16.42
CA VAL A 30 0.72 -11.23 -16.23
C VAL A 30 0.17 -11.39 -14.81
N GLY A 31 -1.09 -11.84 -14.71
CA GLY A 31 -1.79 -12.02 -13.42
C GLY A 31 -2.41 -10.75 -12.86
N TRP A 32 -2.38 -9.65 -13.62
CA TRP A 32 -3.00 -8.37 -13.27
C TRP A 32 -4.20 -8.11 -14.19
N ASN A 33 -5.28 -7.61 -13.61
CA ASN A 33 -6.47 -7.14 -14.33
C ASN A 33 -6.52 -5.62 -14.27
N LEU A 34 -6.57 -4.96 -15.42
CA LEU A 34 -6.75 -3.50 -15.50
C LEU A 34 -8.19 -3.15 -15.17
N GLU A 35 -8.40 -2.38 -14.10
CA GLU A 35 -9.73 -2.01 -13.57
C GLU A 35 -10.09 -0.54 -13.84
N TYR A 36 -9.09 0.32 -14.03
CA TYR A 36 -9.29 1.74 -14.29
C TYR A 36 -8.16 2.30 -15.14
N GLU A 37 -8.51 3.17 -16.09
CA GLU A 37 -7.57 3.93 -16.89
C GLU A 37 -8.16 5.31 -17.20
N LYS A 38 -7.46 6.37 -16.80
CA LYS A 38 -7.84 7.75 -17.11
C LYS A 38 -6.70 8.71 -16.85
N ASP A 39 -6.53 9.72 -17.71
CA ASP A 39 -5.63 10.85 -17.49
C ASP A 39 -4.18 10.43 -17.13
N GLY A 40 -3.64 9.41 -17.83
CA GLY A 40 -2.29 8.89 -17.58
C GLY A 40 -2.17 8.00 -16.33
N VAL A 41 -3.28 7.76 -15.61
CA VAL A 41 -3.34 6.86 -14.45
C VAL A 41 -4.00 5.55 -14.82
N LYS A 42 -3.33 4.44 -14.52
CA LYS A 42 -3.83 3.08 -14.69
C LYS A 42 -3.83 2.37 -13.34
N VAL A 43 -4.89 1.61 -13.05
CA VAL A 43 -5.04 0.83 -11.83
C VAL A 43 -5.29 -0.62 -12.19
N TRP A 44 -4.44 -1.49 -11.69
CA TRP A 44 -4.56 -2.93 -11.83
C TRP A 44 -4.83 -3.58 -10.49
N THR A 45 -5.54 -4.69 -10.52
CA THR A 45 -5.72 -5.56 -9.35
C THR A 45 -5.36 -6.98 -9.71
N GLU A 46 -4.80 -7.71 -8.74
CA GLU A 46 -4.63 -9.16 -8.91
C GLU A 46 -5.96 -9.87 -8.64
N ASP A 47 -6.22 -10.95 -9.37
CA ASP A 47 -7.22 -11.93 -8.95
C ASP A 47 -6.72 -12.56 -7.65
N ALA A 48 -7.37 -12.21 -6.54
CA ALA A 48 -6.95 -12.56 -5.18
C ALA A 48 -6.66 -14.07 -5.07
N ALA A 49 -5.38 -14.45 -5.23
CA ALA A 49 -5.03 -15.85 -5.34
C ALA A 49 -5.20 -16.55 -3.98
N HIS A 50 -5.11 -15.86 -2.84
CA HIS A 50 -5.26 -16.47 -1.52
C HIS A 50 -5.70 -15.46 -0.43
N GLY A 51 -7.00 -15.20 -0.29
CA GLY A 51 -7.59 -14.63 0.94
C GLY A 51 -8.25 -13.25 0.85
N ALA A 52 -8.50 -12.63 2.02
CA ALA A 52 -9.34 -11.46 2.23
C ALA A 52 -8.71 -10.09 1.88
N LEU A 53 -7.48 -10.07 1.36
CA LEU A 53 -6.77 -8.86 0.95
C LEU A 53 -6.45 -8.95 -0.55
N ARG A 54 -6.65 -7.84 -1.24
CA ARG A 54 -6.39 -7.69 -2.68
C ARG A 54 -5.23 -6.72 -2.85
N THR A 55 -4.23 -7.11 -3.63
CA THR A 55 -3.14 -6.22 -4.01
C THR A 55 -3.59 -5.31 -5.16
N VAL A 56 -3.19 -4.04 -5.07
CA VAL A 56 -3.48 -3.01 -6.08
C VAL A 56 -2.17 -2.45 -6.59
N LYS A 57 -2.03 -2.36 -7.91
CA LYS A 57 -0.93 -1.67 -8.59
C LYS A 57 -1.49 -0.40 -9.23
N VAL A 58 -0.87 0.74 -8.96
CA VAL A 58 -1.23 2.02 -9.57
C VAL A 58 0.00 2.54 -10.30
N VAL A 59 -0.16 2.89 -11.58
CA VAL A 59 0.88 3.53 -12.39
C VAL A 59 0.33 4.86 -12.87
N ALA A 60 1.09 5.92 -12.62
CA ALA A 60 0.80 7.26 -13.09
C ALA A 60 1.98 7.72 -13.96
N GLU A 61 1.68 8.24 -15.13
CA GLU A 61 2.64 8.80 -16.07
C GLU A 61 2.66 10.33 -15.90
N PHE A 62 3.85 10.91 -15.73
CA PHE A 62 4.07 12.36 -15.58
C PHE A 62 5.03 12.83 -16.67
N ASP A 63 4.53 13.61 -17.63
CA ASP A 63 5.33 14.08 -18.77
C ASP A 63 6.17 15.33 -18.46
N ASP A 64 5.84 16.04 -17.38
CA ASP A 64 6.36 17.34 -17.01
C ASP A 64 7.13 17.34 -15.67
N VAL A 65 7.40 16.16 -15.11
CA VAL A 65 8.09 15.98 -13.84
C VAL A 65 9.33 15.11 -14.03
N GLU A 66 10.48 15.62 -13.62
CA GLU A 66 11.74 14.85 -13.63
C GLU A 66 11.69 13.73 -12.57
N PRO A 67 12.26 12.54 -12.85
CA PRO A 67 12.25 11.42 -11.90
C PRO A 67 12.85 11.74 -10.53
N ASP A 68 13.92 12.54 -10.49
CA ASP A 68 14.59 12.94 -9.24
C ASP A 68 13.67 13.79 -8.37
N ALA A 69 12.90 14.70 -8.98
CA ALA A 69 11.93 15.52 -8.26
C ALA A 69 10.81 14.67 -7.64
N LEU A 70 10.34 13.63 -8.35
CA LEU A 70 9.35 12.70 -7.81
C LEU A 70 9.93 11.88 -6.64
N TYR A 71 11.18 11.44 -6.76
CA TYR A 71 11.88 10.71 -5.71
C TYR A 71 11.97 11.55 -4.42
N ASP A 72 12.42 12.80 -4.54
CA ASP A 72 12.56 13.74 -3.42
C ASP A 72 11.20 14.02 -2.76
N VAL A 73 10.15 14.30 -3.54
CA VAL A 73 8.80 14.56 -3.01
C VAL A 73 8.25 13.38 -2.21
N LEU A 74 8.56 12.15 -2.61
CA LEU A 74 8.14 10.94 -1.89
C LEU A 74 8.92 10.69 -0.60
N HIS A 75 10.19 11.10 -0.57
CA HIS A 75 11.12 10.83 0.54
C HIS A 75 11.25 11.99 1.53
N ASP A 76 10.74 13.18 1.21
CA ASP A 76 10.72 14.33 2.12
C ASP A 76 9.50 14.26 3.08
N PRO A 77 9.70 13.90 4.37
CA PRO A 77 8.59 13.79 5.33
C PRO A 77 7.97 15.15 5.67
N GLU A 78 8.74 16.24 5.62
CA GLU A 78 8.26 17.59 5.93
C GLU A 78 7.36 18.08 4.81
N TYR A 79 7.81 17.94 3.56
CA TYR A 79 7.01 18.34 2.41
C TYR A 79 5.78 17.44 2.22
N ARG A 80 5.85 16.17 2.61
CA ARG A 80 4.70 15.26 2.59
C ARG A 80 3.53 15.76 3.42
N SER A 81 3.80 16.42 4.55
CA SER A 81 2.75 17.04 5.38
C SER A 81 1.99 18.19 4.69
N VAL A 82 2.55 18.75 3.62
CA VAL A 82 1.95 19.84 2.85
C VAL A 82 0.96 19.31 1.81
N TRP A 83 1.32 18.24 1.08
CA TRP A 83 0.53 17.75 -0.05
C TRP A 83 -0.33 16.52 0.26
N ASP A 84 0.07 15.67 1.21
CA ASP A 84 -0.71 14.51 1.63
C ASP A 84 -1.79 14.94 2.64
N THR A 85 -2.95 15.30 2.10
CA THR A 85 -4.10 15.77 2.88
C THR A 85 -4.62 14.77 3.92
N HIS A 86 -4.24 13.49 3.83
CA HIS A 86 -4.65 12.46 4.79
C HIS A 86 -3.55 12.15 5.81
N MET A 87 -2.37 12.75 5.73
CA MET A 87 -1.30 12.53 6.69
C MET A 87 -1.62 13.22 8.03
N LEU A 88 -1.54 12.46 9.12
CA LEU A 88 -1.73 12.96 10.48
C LEU A 88 -0.40 13.20 11.19
N ALA A 89 0.57 12.31 11.00
CA ALA A 89 1.91 12.40 11.56
C ALA A 89 2.87 11.48 10.80
N ALA A 90 4.15 11.86 10.76
CA ALA A 90 5.25 10.97 10.41
C ALA A 90 6.46 11.29 11.28
N GLU A 91 7.18 10.25 11.70
CA GLU A 91 8.39 10.37 12.51
C GLU A 91 9.41 9.33 12.06
N ASP A 92 10.69 9.68 12.04
CA ASP A 92 11.77 8.70 11.88
C ASP A 92 11.97 7.95 13.21
N ALA A 93 11.75 6.64 13.19
CA ALA A 93 11.91 5.78 14.37
C ALA A 93 13.31 5.18 14.48
N GLY A 94 14.13 5.28 13.43
CA GLY A 94 15.53 4.88 13.44
C GLY A 94 16.02 4.28 12.13
N HIS A 95 17.34 4.31 11.97
CA HIS A 95 18.02 3.81 10.78
C HIS A 95 18.64 2.42 11.01
N ILE A 96 18.46 1.51 10.07
CA ILE A 96 19.09 0.19 10.08
C ILE A 96 20.44 0.25 9.33
N ASN A 97 20.47 0.89 8.15
CA ASN A 97 21.67 1.20 7.39
C ASN A 97 21.42 2.42 6.48
N VAL A 98 22.38 2.75 5.59
CA VAL A 98 22.32 3.94 4.71
C VAL A 98 21.09 3.93 3.79
N ASN A 99 20.55 2.75 3.45
CA ASN A 99 19.46 2.58 2.49
C ASN A 99 18.20 1.96 3.13
N ASN A 100 18.18 1.76 4.45
CA ASN A 100 17.09 1.11 5.17
C ASN A 100 16.85 1.79 6.51
N ASP A 101 15.66 2.30 6.71
CA ASP A 101 15.19 2.96 7.91
C ASP A 101 13.81 2.41 8.32
N VAL A 102 13.35 2.83 9.50
CA VAL A 102 12.04 2.49 10.03
C VAL A 102 11.34 3.80 10.37
N GLY A 103 10.22 4.07 9.70
CA GLY A 103 9.39 5.24 9.95
C GLY A 103 8.07 4.90 10.63
N TYR A 104 7.56 5.85 11.42
CA TYR A 104 6.18 5.91 11.85
C TYR A 104 5.38 6.78 10.87
N TYR A 105 4.19 6.32 10.47
CA TYR A 105 3.25 7.10 9.66
C TYR A 105 1.81 6.86 10.13
N ALA A 106 1.08 7.95 10.34
CA ALA A 106 -0.33 7.95 10.70
C ALA A 106 -1.13 8.69 9.64
N SER A 107 -2.28 8.12 9.26
CA SER A 107 -3.16 8.71 8.26
C SER A 107 -4.63 8.61 8.66
N GLU A 108 -5.41 9.62 8.26
CA GLU A 108 -6.85 9.63 8.41
C GLU A 108 -7.50 8.73 7.35
N LEU A 109 -8.11 7.64 7.82
CA LEU A 109 -8.98 6.83 6.97
C LEU A 109 -10.36 7.48 6.89
N LEU A 110 -10.79 7.87 5.68
CA LEU A 110 -12.16 8.32 5.43
C LEU A 110 -13.18 7.35 6.04
N SER A 111 -13.92 7.85 7.02
CA SER A 111 -14.84 7.13 7.92
C SER A 111 -15.96 6.34 7.23
N THR A 112 -16.16 6.52 5.92
CA THR A 112 -17.13 5.81 5.09
C THR A 112 -16.90 4.29 5.10
N LEU A 113 -15.64 3.83 5.17
CA LEU A 113 -15.31 2.40 5.27
C LEU A 113 -15.59 1.83 6.66
N LEU A 114 -15.44 2.63 7.72
CA LEU A 114 -15.75 2.21 9.09
C LEU A 114 -17.27 2.00 9.29
N ASN A 115 -18.09 2.75 8.55
CA ASN A 115 -19.55 2.58 8.55
C ASN A 115 -20.03 1.28 7.88
N ILE A 116 -19.21 0.63 7.04
CA ILE A 116 -19.54 -0.70 6.50
C ILE A 116 -19.29 -1.77 7.57
N LYS A 117 -18.18 -1.69 8.32
CA LYS A 117 -17.92 -2.60 9.46
C LYS A 117 -18.91 -2.40 10.62
N LYS A 118 -19.28 -1.15 10.95
CA LYS A 118 -20.28 -0.86 12.01
C LYS A 118 -21.70 -1.33 11.63
N ARG A 119 -22.08 -1.29 10.35
CA ARG A 119 -23.38 -1.82 9.88
C ARG A 119 -23.45 -3.35 9.92
N ASN A 120 -22.35 -4.06 9.64
CA ASN A 120 -22.32 -5.52 9.74
C ASN A 120 -22.39 -6.05 11.18
N LYS A 121 -21.94 -5.30 12.19
CA LYS A 121 -22.07 -5.73 13.61
C LYS A 121 -23.52 -5.69 14.12
N LYS A 122 -24.37 -4.84 13.53
CA LYS A 122 -25.79 -4.72 13.90
C LYS A 122 -26.67 -5.87 13.38
N TYR A 123 -26.20 -6.63 12.38
CA TYR A 123 -26.89 -7.82 11.89
C TYR A 123 -26.60 -9.08 12.71
N ILE A 124 -25.47 -9.12 13.43
CA ILE A 124 -25.09 -10.28 14.26
C ILE A 124 -25.79 -10.26 15.63
N SER A 125 -26.20 -9.08 16.13
CA SER A 125 -27.00 -8.96 17.35
C SER A 125 -28.49 -9.29 17.18
N ASN A 126 -28.95 -9.57 15.95
CA ASN A 126 -30.34 -9.90 15.64
C ASN A 126 -30.57 -11.40 15.33
N ILE A 127 -29.57 -12.26 15.50
CA ILE A 127 -29.68 -13.71 15.20
C ILE A 127 -29.89 -14.56 16.46
N GLY A 128 -29.88 -13.99 17.68
CA GLY A 128 -30.43 -14.64 18.87
C GLY A 128 -29.87 -16.05 19.14
N LEU A 129 -28.56 -16.25 18.97
CA LEU A 129 -27.86 -17.46 19.40
C LEU A 129 -27.06 -17.14 20.66
N GLU A 130 -27.76 -16.82 21.74
CA GLU A 130 -27.14 -16.67 23.07
C GLU A 130 -27.28 -17.93 23.94
N ASP A 131 -27.84 -19.04 23.42
CA ASP A 131 -27.91 -20.32 24.13
C ASP A 131 -27.88 -21.55 23.20
N LEU A 132 -26.76 -21.79 22.51
CA LEU A 132 -26.34 -23.11 21.99
C LEU A 132 -24.81 -23.26 22.00
#